data_AF-A0A7X5VKC9-F1
#
_entry.id   AF-A0A7X5VKC9-F1
#
_cell.length_a   1.000
_cell.length_b   1.000
_cell.length_c   1.000
_cell.angle_alpha   90.00
_cell.angle_beta   90.00
_cell.angle_gamma   90.00
#
_symmetry.space_group_name_H-M   'P 1'
#
loop_
_entity.id
_entity.type
_entity.pdbx_description
1 polymer ?
#
loop_
_entity_poly.entity_id
_entity_poly.type
_entity_poly.pdbx_seq_one_letter_code
_entity_poly.pdbx_strand_id
1 'polypeptide(L)'
;MMIRRIMGLGVTTALAVSASLVLTGAAAPATATTTAATTASTTSCSRLASAKNVSAATYADRLVRAWGRGDVAATNCYASTATSRTLFGQASRGGIHWRRVSAEGAAGTIYVTYHDDARGGDLTIGVQNVGLRPADGWHAAYTARFRGEPKAWNAVQWSDNLIRAWGRGDAKWTAYYATPRAVQQLQSIAAKGGPHWTRIATEGAAGTTYVTYRNTVTGHTLGIGVSNAGLSQGDAHAAYMVRYR
;
A
#
# COMPACT_ATOMS: atom_id res chain seq x y z
N MET A 1 34.57 43.79 -37.91
CA MET A 1 34.43 45.25 -37.89
C MET A 1 32.97 45.60 -37.58
N MET A 2 32.64 45.84 -36.32
CA MET A 2 31.73 46.90 -35.81
C MET A 2 31.44 46.62 -34.33
N ILE A 3 31.65 47.69 -33.56
CA ILE A 3 31.61 47.83 -32.11
C ILE A 3 30.32 48.56 -31.75
N ARG A 4 29.69 48.24 -30.60
CA ARG A 4 29.16 49.16 -29.55
C ARG A 4 28.29 48.36 -28.55
N ARG A 5 28.65 48.27 -27.25
CA ARG A 5 28.52 49.27 -26.14
C ARG A 5 27.05 49.44 -25.69
N ILE A 6 26.60 49.56 -24.43
CA ILE A 6 27.07 49.65 -23.02
C ILE A 6 25.77 49.54 -22.15
N MET A 7 25.93 49.37 -20.82
CA MET A 7 25.04 49.74 -19.69
C MET A 7 24.45 48.52 -18.95
N GLY A 8 24.68 48.25 -17.67
CA GLY A 8 25.22 49.07 -16.56
C GLY A 8 24.18 49.17 -15.43
N LEU A 9 24.68 49.04 -14.18
CA LEU A 9 24.05 49.38 -12.88
C LEU A 9 23.11 48.29 -12.32
N GLY A 10 23.34 47.71 -11.13
CA GLY A 10 23.44 48.36 -9.82
C GLY A 10 22.01 48.55 -9.28
N VAL A 11 21.58 48.00 -8.14
CA VAL A 11 21.74 48.63 -6.82
C VAL A 11 21.30 47.64 -5.72
N THR A 12 22.06 47.66 -4.63
CA THR A 12 21.83 47.09 -3.29
C THR A 12 20.66 47.72 -2.53
N THR A 13 19.89 46.93 -1.78
CA THR A 13 19.23 47.40 -0.54
C THR A 13 19.16 46.28 0.50
N ALA A 14 20.04 46.37 1.50
CA ALA A 14 19.89 45.72 2.78
C ALA A 14 19.06 46.65 3.69
N LEU A 15 18.00 46.13 4.29
CA LEU A 15 17.26 46.78 5.37
C LEU A 15 17.35 45.90 6.61
N ALA A 16 18.21 46.34 7.52
CA ALA A 16 18.22 45.90 8.91
C ALA A 16 17.03 46.53 9.63
N VAL A 17 16.26 45.71 10.36
CA VAL A 17 15.33 46.19 11.37
C VAL A 17 15.74 45.55 12.69
N SER A 18 16.30 46.39 13.54
CA SER A 18 16.49 46.19 14.98
C SER A 18 15.13 46.28 15.67
N ALA A 19 14.80 45.28 16.50
CA ALA A 19 13.67 45.35 17.41
C ALA A 19 14.07 44.84 18.81
N SER A 20 13.57 45.57 19.79
CA SER A 20 14.05 45.73 21.16
C SER A 20 13.85 44.53 22.08
N LEU A 21 14.80 44.37 23.02
CA LEU A 21 14.70 43.51 24.19
C LEU A 21 13.69 44.11 25.19
N VAL A 22 12.63 43.36 25.54
CA VAL A 22 11.78 43.64 26.72
C VAL A 22 11.62 42.34 27.50
N LEU A 23 12.11 42.34 28.73
CA LEU A 23 12.00 41.26 29.71
C LEU A 23 10.97 41.68 30.76
N THR A 24 9.78 41.07 30.78
CA THR A 24 8.97 40.88 32.02
C THR A 24 7.77 39.96 31.73
N GLY A 25 7.74 38.81 32.41
CA GLY A 25 6.53 38.12 32.87
C GLY A 25 5.59 37.52 31.83
N ALA A 26 5.82 36.27 31.44
CA ALA A 26 4.76 35.43 30.87
C ALA A 26 4.94 33.98 31.35
N ALA A 27 3.86 33.43 31.91
CA ALA A 27 3.77 32.06 32.39
C ALA A 27 4.19 31.05 31.31
N ALA A 28 4.89 30.01 31.73
CA ALA A 28 5.24 28.87 30.89
C ALA A 28 3.99 28.28 30.22
N PRO A 29 3.96 28.06 28.90
CA PRO A 29 2.93 27.22 28.32
C PRO A 29 3.18 25.79 28.80
N ALA A 30 2.25 25.28 29.62
CA ALA A 30 2.20 23.88 29.98
C ALA A 30 2.17 23.03 28.71
N THR A 31 3.01 22.00 28.69
CA THR A 31 3.15 21.01 27.63
C THR A 31 1.88 20.15 27.56
N ALA A 32 0.80 20.68 27.00
CA ALA A 32 -0.47 19.98 26.82
C ALA A 32 -0.54 19.32 25.44
N THR A 33 0.34 18.36 25.14
CA THR A 33 0.30 17.66 23.84
C THR A 33 0.24 16.14 23.95
N THR A 34 0.35 15.54 25.14
CA THR A 34 0.36 14.07 25.26
C THR A 34 -1.03 13.46 25.50
N THR A 35 -1.98 14.22 26.06
CA THR A 35 -3.32 13.69 26.39
C THR A 35 -4.27 13.68 25.18
N ALA A 36 -4.17 14.67 24.29
CA ALA A 36 -5.09 14.81 23.15
C ALA A 36 -4.96 13.66 22.11
N ALA A 37 -3.74 13.14 21.90
CA ALA A 37 -3.51 12.00 21.00
C ALA A 37 -4.11 10.69 21.54
N THR A 38 -4.16 10.55 22.87
CA THR A 38 -4.69 9.37 23.55
C THR A 38 -6.23 9.36 23.56
N THR A 39 -6.87 10.53 23.73
CA THR A 39 -8.33 10.68 23.69
C THR A 39 -8.91 10.59 22.28
N ALA A 40 -8.19 11.09 21.27
CA ALA A 40 -8.58 10.97 19.86
C ALA A 40 -8.49 9.52 19.35
N SER A 41 -7.51 8.75 19.84
CA SER A 41 -7.34 7.32 19.49
C SER A 41 -8.40 6.44 20.15
N THR A 42 -8.83 6.73 21.39
CA THR A 42 -9.89 5.96 22.05
C THR A 42 -11.29 6.24 21.47
N THR A 43 -11.54 7.46 20.97
CA THR A 43 -12.81 7.82 20.30
C THR A 43 -12.96 7.19 18.91
N SER A 44 -11.86 6.90 18.21
CA SER A 44 -11.90 6.25 16.90
C SER A 44 -12.13 4.74 17.02
N CYS A 45 -11.56 4.09 18.04
CA CYS A 45 -11.73 2.65 18.26
C CYS A 45 -13.12 2.29 18.80
N SER A 46 -13.81 3.20 19.50
CA SER A 46 -15.15 2.95 20.04
C SER A 46 -16.24 2.75 18.97
N ARG A 47 -15.98 3.17 17.73
CA ARG A 47 -16.87 2.94 16.57
C ARG A 47 -16.72 1.56 15.95
N LEU A 48 -15.68 0.82 16.33
CA LEU A 48 -15.43 -0.55 15.85
C LEU A 48 -16.12 -1.57 16.77
N ALA A 49 -16.38 -2.76 16.24
CA ALA A 49 -16.89 -3.86 17.05
C ALA A 49 -15.93 -4.18 18.21
N SER A 50 -16.48 -4.44 19.39
CA SER A 50 -15.71 -4.70 20.61
C SER A 50 -14.59 -5.72 20.41
N ALA A 51 -13.44 -5.44 21.01
CA ALA A 51 -12.21 -6.21 20.96
C ALA A 51 -11.99 -7.14 22.17
N LYS A 52 -12.75 -6.91 23.26
CA LYS A 52 -12.51 -7.49 24.58
C LYS A 52 -12.63 -9.02 24.63
N ASN A 53 -13.69 -9.57 24.05
CA ASN A 53 -14.02 -11.01 24.14
C ASN A 53 -13.92 -11.70 22.77
N VAL A 54 -12.98 -11.28 21.93
CA VAL A 54 -12.82 -11.80 20.57
C VAL A 54 -11.65 -12.76 20.52
N SER A 55 -11.85 -13.95 19.95
CA SER A 55 -10.75 -14.92 19.76
C SER A 55 -9.56 -14.27 19.05
N ALA A 56 -8.35 -14.72 19.34
CA ALA A 56 -7.16 -14.16 18.70
C ALA A 56 -7.15 -14.31 17.17
N ALA A 57 -7.67 -15.42 16.64
CA ALA A 57 -7.86 -15.61 15.20
C ALA A 57 -8.82 -14.56 14.62
N THR A 58 -10.00 -14.39 15.22
CA THR A 58 -10.98 -13.39 14.76
C THR A 58 -10.45 -11.96 14.91
N TYR A 59 -9.64 -11.70 15.93
CA TYR A 59 -8.99 -10.41 16.13
C TYR A 59 -7.99 -10.10 15.01
N ALA A 60 -7.12 -11.06 14.69
CA ALA A 60 -6.18 -10.95 13.57
C ALA A 60 -6.93 -10.78 12.24
N ASP A 61 -8.04 -11.48 12.03
CA ASP A 61 -8.84 -11.35 10.79
C ASP A 61 -9.37 -9.92 10.63
N ARG A 62 -9.81 -9.28 11.72
CA ARG A 62 -10.28 -7.89 11.70
C ARG A 62 -9.15 -6.92 11.38
N LEU A 63 -7.97 -7.13 11.98
CA LEU A 63 -6.77 -6.34 11.68
C LEU A 63 -6.37 -6.47 10.20
N VAL A 64 -6.22 -7.68 9.69
CA VAL A 64 -5.82 -7.94 8.30
C VAL A 64 -6.82 -7.33 7.31
N ARG A 65 -8.13 -7.41 7.61
CA ARG A 65 -9.16 -6.75 6.79
C ARG A 65 -9.10 -5.22 6.88
N ALA A 66 -8.80 -4.65 8.04
CA ALA A 66 -8.64 -3.20 8.20
C ALA A 66 -7.44 -2.68 7.40
N TRP A 67 -6.28 -3.32 7.57
CA TRP A 67 -5.09 -3.03 6.78
C TRP A 67 -5.31 -3.28 5.28
N GLY A 68 -6.03 -4.34 4.92
CA GLY A 68 -6.42 -4.65 3.54
C GLY A 68 -7.23 -3.55 2.85
N ARG A 69 -8.07 -2.83 3.61
CA ARG A 69 -8.81 -1.64 3.12
C ARG A 69 -8.00 -0.34 3.16
N GLY A 70 -6.80 -0.34 3.75
CA GLY A 70 -6.04 0.87 4.03
C GLY A 70 -6.60 1.70 5.18
N ASP A 71 -7.40 1.12 6.06
CA ASP A 71 -7.98 1.82 7.21
C ASP A 71 -6.92 1.98 8.30
N VAL A 72 -6.14 3.05 8.21
CA VAL A 72 -5.05 3.34 9.15
C VAL A 72 -5.55 3.50 10.58
N ALA A 73 -6.70 4.14 10.77
CA ALA A 73 -7.28 4.35 12.09
C ALA A 73 -7.67 3.02 12.75
N ALA A 74 -8.43 2.18 12.04
CA ALA A 74 -8.80 0.87 12.58
C ALA A 74 -7.59 -0.06 12.76
N THR A 75 -6.62 -0.03 11.84
CA THR A 75 -5.37 -0.80 11.97
C THR A 75 -4.64 -0.41 13.27
N ASN A 76 -4.53 0.89 13.56
CA ASN A 76 -3.91 1.37 14.79
C ASN A 76 -4.70 1.03 16.07
N CYS A 77 -6.01 0.80 15.99
CA CYS A 77 -6.80 0.29 17.13
C CYS A 77 -6.45 -1.17 17.46
N TYR A 78 -6.30 -2.02 16.45
CA TYR A 78 -6.02 -3.44 16.65
C TYR A 78 -4.53 -3.72 16.93
N ALA A 79 -3.63 -2.93 16.33
CA ALA A 79 -2.21 -3.21 16.31
C ALA A 79 -1.38 -2.27 17.19
N SER A 80 -0.23 -2.75 17.66
CA SER A 80 0.82 -1.91 18.21
C SER A 80 1.42 -1.02 17.11
N THR A 81 2.00 0.12 17.49
CA THR A 81 2.64 1.04 16.53
C THR A 81 3.70 0.34 15.65
N ALA A 82 4.49 -0.57 16.24
CA ALA A 82 5.49 -1.34 15.49
C ALA A 82 4.83 -2.26 14.44
N THR A 83 3.76 -2.94 14.82
CA THR A 83 2.99 -3.82 13.92
C THR A 83 2.35 -3.03 12.79
N SER A 84 1.70 -1.90 13.07
CA SER A 84 1.15 -1.02 12.04
C SER A 84 2.23 -0.55 11.07
N ARG A 85 3.42 -0.15 11.57
CA ARG A 85 4.55 0.25 10.73
C ARG A 85 5.03 -0.88 9.83
N THR A 86 5.12 -2.11 10.34
CA THR A 86 5.48 -3.27 9.51
C THR A 86 4.46 -3.52 8.40
N LEU A 87 3.16 -3.50 8.73
CA LEU A 87 2.08 -3.70 7.76
C LEU A 87 2.09 -2.61 6.66
N PHE A 88 2.10 -1.34 7.05
CA PHE A 88 2.08 -0.23 6.09
C PHE A 88 3.43 -0.02 5.38
N GLY A 89 4.53 -0.49 5.97
CA GLY A 89 5.82 -0.55 5.30
C GLY A 89 5.86 -1.60 4.18
N GLN A 90 5.03 -2.65 4.27
CA GLN A 90 4.87 -3.65 3.21
C GLN A 90 4.02 -3.11 2.05
N ALA A 91 2.87 -2.52 2.37
CA ALA A 91 1.96 -1.93 1.39
C ALA A 91 1.02 -0.91 2.06
N SER A 92 0.69 0.19 1.35
CA SER A 92 -0.19 1.23 1.92
C SER A 92 -1.64 0.75 2.09
N ARG A 93 -2.07 -0.23 1.29
CA ARG A 93 -3.16 -1.15 1.63
C ARG A 93 -2.68 -2.58 1.45
N GLY A 94 -3.08 -3.45 2.37
CA GLY A 94 -2.65 -4.85 2.36
C GLY A 94 -3.26 -5.72 1.28
N GLY A 95 -4.31 -5.26 0.59
CA GLY A 95 -5.12 -6.06 -0.32
C GLY A 95 -6.10 -7.00 0.43
N ILE A 96 -6.94 -7.70 -0.34
CA ILE A 96 -8.05 -8.52 0.19
C ILE A 96 -7.87 -10.04 0.03
N HIS A 97 -6.69 -10.50 -0.41
CA HIS A 97 -6.43 -11.90 -0.82
C HIS A 97 -5.77 -12.75 0.26
N TRP A 98 -5.82 -12.30 1.50
CA TRP A 98 -5.28 -13.02 2.64
C TRP A 98 -6.22 -14.13 3.07
N ARG A 99 -5.81 -15.38 2.86
CA ARG A 99 -6.50 -16.56 3.38
C ARG A 99 -5.77 -17.06 4.63
N ARG A 100 -6.47 -17.17 5.76
CA ARG A 100 -5.88 -17.79 6.96
C ARG A 100 -5.54 -19.25 6.67
N VAL A 101 -4.30 -19.64 6.96
CA VAL A 101 -3.79 -21.02 6.77
C VAL A 101 -3.49 -21.72 8.09
N SER A 102 -3.14 -20.99 9.15
CA SER A 102 -2.99 -21.58 10.49
C SER A 102 -3.30 -20.59 11.61
N ALA A 103 -3.60 -21.11 12.78
CA ALA A 103 -3.73 -20.37 14.02
C ALA A 103 -3.22 -21.24 15.18
N GLU A 104 -2.06 -20.90 15.73
CA GLU A 104 -1.34 -21.74 16.68
C GLU A 104 -1.03 -20.95 17.95
N GLY A 105 -1.24 -21.58 19.11
CA GLY A 105 -1.00 -20.96 20.41
C GLY A 105 0.37 -21.30 20.98
N ALA A 106 1.10 -20.30 21.45
CA ALA A 106 2.33 -20.44 22.21
C ALA A 106 2.44 -19.35 23.29
N ALA A 107 2.66 -19.76 24.54
CA ALA A 107 3.01 -18.88 25.67
C ALA A 107 2.16 -17.59 25.76
N GLY A 108 0.82 -17.73 25.81
CA GLY A 108 -0.07 -16.57 25.94
C GLY A 108 -0.25 -15.74 24.67
N THR A 109 0.28 -16.20 23.54
CA THR A 109 0.11 -15.60 22.21
C THR A 109 -0.49 -16.61 21.28
N ILE A 110 -1.39 -16.16 20.40
CA ILE A 110 -1.80 -16.93 19.23
C ILE A 110 -1.17 -16.29 18.01
N TYR A 111 -0.42 -17.08 17.24
CA TYR A 111 0.11 -16.71 15.94
C TYR A 111 -0.85 -17.17 14.86
N VAL A 112 -1.33 -16.21 14.08
CA VAL A 112 -2.28 -16.45 12.98
C VAL A 112 -1.55 -16.20 11.68
N THR A 113 -1.42 -17.23 10.86
CA THR A 113 -0.73 -17.14 9.57
C THR A 113 -1.75 -17.06 8.44
N TYR A 114 -1.52 -16.14 7.52
CA TYR A 114 -2.29 -15.89 6.32
C TYR A 114 -1.40 -16.11 5.10
N HIS A 115 -1.95 -16.66 4.04
CA HIS A 115 -1.33 -16.75 2.72
C HIS A 115 -1.96 -15.73 1.78
N ASP A 116 -1.14 -15.01 1.01
CA ASP A 116 -1.62 -14.16 -0.08
C ASP A 116 -1.84 -15.01 -1.34
N ASP A 117 -3.10 -15.35 -1.62
CA ASP A 117 -3.45 -16.15 -2.80
C ASP A 117 -3.15 -15.43 -4.13
N ALA A 118 -2.89 -14.12 -4.12
CA ALA A 118 -2.56 -13.32 -5.30
C ALA A 118 -1.06 -13.22 -5.55
N ARG A 119 -0.29 -12.81 -4.52
CA ARG A 119 1.13 -12.52 -4.68
C ARG A 119 2.04 -13.71 -4.40
N GLY A 120 1.54 -14.68 -3.64
CA GLY A 120 2.33 -15.74 -3.05
C GLY A 120 3.17 -15.18 -1.90
N GLY A 121 3.01 -15.77 -0.72
CA GLY A 121 3.70 -15.33 0.49
C GLY A 121 2.82 -15.45 1.71
N ASP A 122 3.44 -15.36 2.89
CA ASP A 122 2.75 -15.53 4.17
C ASP A 122 2.91 -14.29 5.06
N LEU A 123 1.84 -13.95 5.76
CA LEU A 123 1.79 -12.96 6.85
C LEU A 123 1.43 -13.67 8.14
N THR A 124 2.29 -13.61 9.15
CA THR A 124 1.99 -14.08 10.50
C THR A 124 1.74 -12.89 11.43
N ILE A 125 0.57 -12.88 12.08
CA ILE A 125 0.19 -11.92 13.12
C ILE A 125 0.23 -12.60 14.48
N GLY A 126 0.99 -12.07 15.43
CA GLY A 126 0.93 -12.51 16.82
C GLY A 126 0.00 -11.62 17.62
N VAL A 127 -1.03 -12.24 18.20
CA VAL A 127 -2.05 -11.58 19.02
C VAL A 127 -2.00 -12.14 20.43
N GLN A 128 -2.00 -11.26 21.45
CA GLN A 128 -2.14 -11.68 22.84
C GLN A 128 -3.45 -12.47 23.02
N ASN A 129 -3.38 -13.53 23.82
CA ASN A 129 -4.54 -14.36 24.13
C ASN A 129 -5.59 -13.53 24.89
N VAL A 130 -6.87 -13.87 24.74
CA VAL A 130 -8.01 -13.08 25.23
C VAL A 130 -7.89 -12.76 26.73
N GLY A 131 -7.39 -13.71 27.53
CA GLY A 131 -7.20 -13.53 28.98
C GLY A 131 -5.96 -12.71 29.40
N LEU A 132 -5.10 -12.32 28.46
CA LEU A 132 -3.86 -11.57 28.73
C LEU A 132 -3.89 -10.16 28.12
N ARG A 133 -5.02 -9.76 27.53
CA ARG A 133 -5.19 -8.46 26.89
C ARG A 133 -5.49 -7.35 27.90
N PRO A 134 -5.23 -6.08 27.52
CA PRO A 134 -5.79 -4.94 28.22
C PRO A 134 -7.31 -5.03 28.36
N ALA A 135 -7.87 -4.34 29.36
CA ALA A 135 -9.29 -4.44 29.72
C ALA A 135 -10.28 -4.03 28.60
N ASP A 136 -9.82 -3.24 27.63
CA ASP A 136 -10.57 -2.83 26.44
C ASP A 136 -10.35 -3.77 25.24
N GLY A 137 -9.34 -4.64 25.30
CA GLY A 137 -8.94 -5.60 24.27
C GLY A 137 -8.17 -5.00 23.09
N TRP A 138 -7.90 -3.69 23.08
CA TRP A 138 -7.24 -3.02 21.96
C TRP A 138 -5.72 -3.23 21.97
N HIS A 139 -5.07 -2.93 20.83
CA HIS A 139 -3.61 -3.04 20.64
C HIS A 139 -3.03 -4.43 20.95
N ALA A 140 -3.84 -5.49 20.86
CA ALA A 140 -3.45 -6.84 21.23
C ALA A 140 -2.58 -7.53 20.17
N ALA A 141 -2.57 -7.03 18.92
CA ALA A 141 -1.68 -7.52 17.88
C ALA A 141 -0.34 -6.77 17.95
N TYR A 142 0.72 -7.48 18.36
CA TYR A 142 1.99 -6.85 18.72
C TYR A 142 3.17 -7.29 17.83
N THR A 143 2.95 -8.26 16.95
CA THR A 143 3.94 -8.62 15.92
C THR A 143 3.25 -8.92 14.59
N ALA A 144 3.86 -8.46 13.50
CA ALA A 144 3.56 -8.86 12.13
C ALA A 144 4.87 -9.29 11.48
N ARG A 145 4.85 -10.39 10.72
CA ARG A 145 6.00 -10.91 9.99
C ARG A 145 5.58 -11.40 8.62
N PHE A 146 6.26 -10.92 7.59
CA PHE A 146 6.10 -11.41 6.23
C PHE A 146 7.18 -12.44 5.92
N ARG A 147 6.82 -13.53 5.23
CA ARG A 147 7.74 -14.55 4.74
C ARG A 147 7.41 -14.86 3.28
N GLY A 148 8.40 -14.77 2.40
CA GLY A 148 8.21 -15.06 0.97
C GLY A 148 7.29 -14.08 0.23
N GLU A 149 6.66 -13.14 0.93
CA GLU A 149 5.80 -12.10 0.38
C GLU A 149 6.66 -11.06 -0.37
N PRO A 150 6.51 -10.93 -1.69
CA PRO A 150 7.16 -9.87 -2.44
C PRO A 150 6.73 -8.52 -1.87
N LYS A 151 7.69 -7.60 -1.68
CA LYS A 151 7.37 -6.19 -1.49
C LYS A 151 6.41 -5.76 -2.61
N ALA A 152 5.41 -4.94 -2.29
CA ALA A 152 4.32 -4.56 -3.20
C ALA A 152 4.80 -4.49 -4.66
N TRP A 153 4.17 -5.28 -5.54
CA TRP A 153 4.62 -5.44 -6.92
C TRP A 153 4.78 -4.09 -7.58
N ASN A 154 5.96 -3.87 -8.17
CA ASN A 154 6.13 -2.71 -9.03
C ASN A 154 5.29 -2.91 -10.30
N ALA A 155 5.11 -1.82 -11.04
CA ALA A 155 4.24 -1.83 -12.21
C ALA A 155 4.66 -2.81 -13.32
N VAL A 156 5.95 -3.10 -13.42
CA VAL A 156 6.47 -4.09 -14.36
C VAL A 156 6.03 -5.49 -13.96
N GLN A 157 6.22 -5.86 -12.70
CA GLN A 157 5.80 -7.18 -12.18
C GLN A 157 4.29 -7.35 -12.28
N TRP A 158 3.51 -6.31 -11.97
CA TRP A 158 2.06 -6.31 -12.11
C TRP A 158 1.63 -6.56 -13.55
N SER A 159 2.25 -5.86 -14.50
CA SER A 159 2.00 -6.03 -15.92
C SER A 159 2.38 -7.44 -16.40
N ASP A 160 3.54 -7.96 -15.98
CA ASP A 160 3.99 -9.29 -16.37
C ASP A 160 2.98 -10.37 -15.91
N ASN A 161 2.46 -10.24 -14.69
CA ASN A 161 1.47 -11.17 -14.14
C ASN A 161 0.11 -11.07 -14.83
N LEU A 162 -0.34 -9.87 -15.22
CA LEU A 162 -1.51 -9.70 -16.08
C LEU A 162 -1.35 -10.48 -17.39
N ILE A 163 -0.22 -10.30 -18.08
CA ILE A 163 0.03 -10.97 -19.37
C ILE A 163 0.08 -12.49 -19.21
N ARG A 164 0.71 -13.00 -18.14
CA ARG A 164 0.71 -14.44 -17.85
C ARG A 164 -0.69 -14.97 -17.52
N ALA A 165 -1.48 -14.25 -16.73
CA ALA A 165 -2.85 -14.64 -16.39
C ALA A 165 -3.74 -14.68 -17.65
N TRP A 166 -3.71 -13.63 -18.46
CA TRP A 166 -4.42 -13.59 -19.74
C TRP A 166 -3.91 -14.66 -20.72
N GLY A 167 -2.60 -14.89 -20.73
CA GLY A 167 -1.95 -15.94 -21.52
C GLY A 167 -2.46 -17.34 -21.21
N ARG A 168 -2.69 -17.65 -19.92
CA ARG A 168 -3.30 -18.91 -19.45
C ARG A 168 -4.82 -18.98 -19.61
N GLY A 169 -5.48 -17.88 -19.98
CA GLY A 169 -6.94 -17.79 -20.02
C GLY A 169 -7.59 -17.70 -18.64
N ASP A 170 -6.85 -17.23 -17.64
CA ASP A 170 -7.33 -17.15 -16.26
C ASP A 170 -8.16 -15.88 -16.05
N ALA A 171 -9.44 -15.94 -16.40
CA ALA A 171 -10.33 -14.79 -16.38
C ALA A 171 -10.42 -14.10 -15.01
N LYS A 172 -10.36 -14.88 -13.92
CA LYS A 172 -10.38 -14.35 -12.55
C LYS A 172 -9.15 -13.48 -12.31
N TRP A 173 -7.95 -13.99 -12.62
CA TRP A 173 -6.73 -13.24 -12.39
C TRP A 173 -6.56 -12.10 -13.39
N THR A 174 -6.94 -12.27 -14.67
CA THR A 174 -6.95 -11.16 -15.64
C THR A 174 -7.84 -10.01 -15.16
N ALA A 175 -9.04 -10.32 -14.65
CA ALA A 175 -9.92 -9.33 -14.06
C ALA A 175 -9.33 -8.71 -12.80
N TYR A 176 -8.58 -9.45 -11.98
CA TYR A 176 -7.90 -8.90 -10.81
C TYR A 176 -6.84 -7.86 -11.18
N TYR A 177 -6.03 -8.09 -12.21
CA TYR A 177 -4.94 -7.19 -12.55
C TYR A 177 -5.37 -5.92 -13.29
N ALA A 178 -6.45 -6.01 -14.07
CA ALA A 178 -6.85 -5.00 -15.03
C ALA A 178 -8.25 -4.43 -14.77
N THR A 179 -8.49 -3.18 -15.14
CA THR A 179 -9.84 -2.59 -15.12
C THR A 179 -10.77 -3.34 -16.07
N PRO A 180 -12.09 -3.34 -15.85
CA PRO A 180 -13.04 -4.01 -16.74
C PRO A 180 -12.87 -3.61 -18.22
N ARG A 181 -12.57 -2.33 -18.48
CA ARG A 181 -12.28 -1.84 -19.83
C ARG A 181 -11.02 -2.46 -20.42
N ALA A 182 -9.92 -2.54 -19.66
CA ALA A 182 -8.69 -3.15 -20.12
C ALA A 182 -8.86 -4.68 -20.34
N VAL A 183 -9.65 -5.36 -19.51
CA VAL A 183 -10.00 -6.78 -19.70
C VAL A 183 -10.76 -6.97 -21.02
N GLN A 184 -11.77 -6.14 -21.30
CA GLN A 184 -12.52 -6.18 -22.56
C GLN A 184 -11.61 -5.95 -23.77
N GLN A 185 -10.67 -5.01 -23.66
CA GLN A 185 -9.69 -4.77 -24.73
C GLN A 185 -8.80 -6.00 -24.97
N LEU A 186 -8.28 -6.64 -23.91
CA LEU A 186 -7.52 -7.88 -24.04
C LEU A 186 -8.35 -9.01 -24.69
N GLN A 187 -9.61 -9.16 -24.27
CA GLN A 187 -10.51 -10.18 -24.80
C GLN A 187 -10.87 -9.94 -26.27
N SER A 188 -10.93 -8.68 -26.72
CA SER A 188 -11.14 -8.33 -28.13
C SER A 188 -9.95 -8.69 -29.03
N ILE A 189 -8.74 -8.73 -28.48
CA ILE A 189 -7.53 -9.20 -29.18
C ILE A 189 -7.57 -10.73 -29.26
N ALA A 190 -7.79 -11.39 -28.13
CA ALA A 190 -7.97 -12.83 -28.05
C ALA A 190 -8.63 -13.24 -26.72
N ALA A 191 -9.47 -14.28 -26.75
CA ALA A 191 -10.06 -14.87 -25.54
C ALA A 191 -9.01 -15.34 -24.53
N LYS A 192 -7.85 -15.81 -25.02
CA LYS A 192 -6.63 -16.09 -24.25
C LYS A 192 -5.42 -15.56 -25.00
N GLY A 193 -4.47 -14.95 -24.30
CA GLY A 193 -3.30 -14.31 -24.91
C GLY A 193 -2.23 -15.27 -25.43
N GLY A 194 -2.22 -16.52 -24.97
CA GLY A 194 -1.16 -17.49 -25.24
C GLY A 194 0.17 -17.19 -24.52
N PRO A 195 1.18 -18.07 -24.66
CA PRO A 195 2.43 -17.99 -23.90
C PRO A 195 3.53 -17.14 -24.56
N HIS A 196 3.33 -16.67 -25.79
CA HIS A 196 4.40 -16.15 -26.65
C HIS A 196 4.67 -14.65 -26.48
N TRP A 197 4.58 -14.10 -25.26
CA TRP A 197 4.77 -12.68 -25.01
C TRP A 197 6.10 -12.41 -24.30
N THR A 198 6.96 -11.59 -24.92
CA THR A 198 8.23 -11.16 -24.33
C THR A 198 8.23 -9.66 -24.13
N ARG A 199 8.60 -9.20 -22.93
CA ARG A 199 8.75 -7.76 -22.66
C ARG A 199 9.91 -7.19 -23.47
N ILE A 200 9.68 -6.08 -24.17
CA ILE A 200 10.68 -5.42 -25.02
C ILE A 200 10.96 -3.97 -24.60
N ALA A 201 10.07 -3.33 -23.83
CA ALA A 201 10.30 -1.98 -23.32
C ALA A 201 9.56 -1.73 -22.00
N THR A 202 10.06 -0.76 -21.24
CA THR A 202 9.41 -0.21 -20.06
C THR A 202 9.69 1.28 -20.00
N GLU A 203 8.63 2.06 -19.82
CA GLU A 203 8.71 3.52 -19.78
C GLU A 203 7.92 4.05 -18.58
N GLY A 204 8.57 4.85 -17.74
CA GLY A 204 7.91 5.55 -16.65
C GLY A 204 7.40 6.91 -17.14
N ALA A 205 6.11 7.16 -16.98
CA ALA A 205 5.48 8.45 -17.16
C ALA A 205 4.86 8.92 -15.83
N ALA A 206 4.52 10.21 -15.70
CA ALA A 206 3.97 10.77 -14.47
C ALA A 206 2.76 9.94 -13.97
N GLY A 207 2.98 9.20 -12.87
CA GLY A 207 1.96 8.35 -12.23
C GLY A 207 1.64 7.02 -12.93
N THR A 208 2.27 6.70 -14.07
CA THR A 208 1.98 5.48 -14.84
C THR A 208 3.27 4.85 -15.34
N THR A 209 3.36 3.53 -15.26
CA THR A 209 4.40 2.77 -15.97
C THR A 209 3.78 2.06 -17.16
N TYR A 210 4.37 2.26 -18.33
CA TYR A 210 4.03 1.55 -19.55
C TYR A 210 4.99 0.39 -19.76
N VAL A 211 4.45 -0.79 -20.04
CA VAL A 211 5.23 -1.99 -20.35
C VAL A 211 4.80 -2.51 -21.71
N THR A 212 5.76 -2.69 -22.61
CA THR A 212 5.50 -3.16 -23.98
C THR A 212 6.01 -4.58 -24.14
N TYR A 213 5.15 -5.43 -24.67
CA TYR A 213 5.44 -6.83 -25.01
C TYR A 213 5.41 -7.02 -26.52
N ARG A 214 6.19 -7.97 -27.01
CA ARG A 214 6.13 -8.46 -28.38
C ARG A 214 5.72 -9.92 -28.36
N ASN A 215 4.77 -10.26 -29.23
CA ASN A 215 4.43 -11.64 -29.49
C ASN A 215 5.53 -12.25 -30.37
N THR A 216 6.19 -13.31 -29.90
CA THR A 216 7.34 -13.91 -30.61
C THR A 216 6.93 -14.74 -31.82
N VAL A 217 5.64 -15.05 -31.97
CA VAL A 217 5.10 -15.81 -33.12
C VAL A 217 4.53 -14.85 -34.17
N THR A 218 3.70 -13.90 -33.76
CA THR A 218 3.01 -13.00 -34.70
C THR A 218 3.75 -11.69 -34.95
N GLY A 219 4.73 -11.36 -34.12
CA GLY A 219 5.47 -10.09 -34.19
C GLY A 219 4.71 -8.87 -33.66
N HIS A 220 3.41 -8.98 -33.37
CA HIS A 220 2.58 -7.92 -32.82
C HIS A 220 3.07 -7.45 -31.45
N THR A 221 2.73 -6.21 -31.11
CA THR A 221 3.10 -5.55 -29.87
C THR A 221 1.87 -5.23 -29.02
N LEU A 222 2.06 -5.32 -27.71
CA LEU A 222 1.05 -5.04 -26.70
C LEU A 222 1.64 -4.12 -25.64
N GLY A 223 1.12 -2.90 -25.54
CA GLY A 223 1.44 -1.95 -24.47
C GLY A 223 0.40 -2.01 -23.36
N ILE A 224 0.87 -2.13 -22.12
CA ILE A 224 0.06 -2.10 -20.91
C ILE A 224 0.44 -0.88 -20.07
N GLY A 225 -0.53 -0.03 -19.74
CA GLY A 225 -0.36 1.08 -18.81
C GLY A 225 -0.84 0.69 -17.41
N VAL A 226 0.04 0.79 -16.42
CA VAL A 226 -0.25 0.45 -15.02
C VAL A 226 -0.10 1.70 -14.14
N SER A 227 -1.14 1.98 -13.36
CA SER A 227 -1.18 3.12 -12.43
C SER A 227 -0.29 2.86 -11.23
N ASN A 228 0.74 3.70 -11.03
CA ASN A 228 1.63 3.61 -9.87
C ASN A 228 0.88 3.94 -8.58
N ALA A 229 -0.14 4.82 -8.65
CA ALA A 229 -1.01 5.15 -7.53
C ALA A 229 -1.97 3.99 -7.18
N GLY A 230 -2.53 3.31 -8.18
CA GLY A 230 -3.36 2.12 -7.95
C GLY A 230 -2.58 0.99 -7.29
N LEU A 231 -1.33 0.78 -7.72
CA LEU A 231 -0.44 -0.21 -7.10
C LEU A 231 -0.04 0.12 -5.69
N SER A 232 0.31 1.39 -5.42
CA SER A 232 0.71 1.78 -4.07
C SER A 232 -0.44 1.58 -3.09
N GLN A 233 -1.67 1.79 -3.55
CA GLN A 233 -2.90 1.50 -2.83
C GLN A 233 -3.22 -0.01 -2.72
N GLY A 234 -2.36 -0.93 -3.16
CA GLY A 234 -2.62 -2.37 -3.05
C GLY A 234 -3.92 -2.83 -3.73
N ASP A 235 -4.43 -2.04 -4.66
CA ASP A 235 -5.72 -2.25 -5.30
C ASP A 235 -5.60 -3.24 -6.46
N ALA A 236 -6.61 -4.07 -6.60
CA ALA A 236 -6.91 -4.75 -7.85
C ALA A 236 -7.11 -3.71 -8.97
N HIS A 237 -7.00 -4.11 -10.23
CA HIS A 237 -7.32 -3.31 -11.41
C HIS A 237 -6.35 -2.15 -11.72
N ALA A 238 -5.08 -2.24 -11.29
CA ALA A 238 -4.11 -1.18 -11.56
C ALA A 238 -3.72 -1.04 -13.04
N ALA A 239 -3.89 -2.08 -13.87
CA ALA A 239 -3.69 -1.99 -15.31
C ALA A 239 -4.95 -1.44 -16.00
N TYR A 240 -4.86 -0.26 -16.60
CA TYR A 240 -6.02 0.47 -17.09
C TYR A 240 -5.98 0.78 -18.58
N MET A 241 -4.81 0.66 -19.21
CA MET A 241 -4.63 0.93 -20.63
C MET A 241 -4.06 -0.30 -21.34
N VAL A 242 -4.66 -0.64 -22.48
CA VAL A 242 -4.17 -1.66 -23.41
C VAL A 242 -4.02 -1.02 -24.79
N ARG A 243 -2.87 -1.21 -25.43
CA ARG A 243 -2.59 -0.79 -26.81
C ARG A 243 -2.03 -1.96 -27.59
N TYR A 244 -2.71 -2.39 -28.65
CA TYR A 244 -2.25 -3.49 -29.50
C TYR A 244 -1.92 -2.96 -30.91
N ARG A 245 -0.81 -3.41 -31.48
CA ARG A 245 -0.34 -3.02 -32.82
C ARG A 245 0.34 -4.20 -33.50
#